data_AF-A0A6N8X376-F1
#
_entry.id   AF-A0A6N8X376-F1
#
_cell.length_a   1.000
_cell.length_b   1.000
_cell.length_c   1.000
_cell.angle_alpha   90.00
_cell.angle_beta   90.00
_cell.angle_gamma   90.00
#
_symmetry.space_group_name_H-M   'P 1'
#
loop_
_entity.id
_entity.type
_entity.pdbx_description
1 polymer ?
#
loop_
_entity_poly.entity_id
_entity_poly.type
_entity_poly.pdbx_seq_one_letter_code
_entity_poly.pdbx_strand_id
1 'polypeptide(L)'
;MNIGINNGIHRLLLFVAVASMACGDGTEPPEHADVSGSWTYSATYTVTLGALGTTDCSGSGVRATITQSGSSVSGTARGGEWTCDSPAFALEPFTEEDPGQISGTVDGTSVSFEVDGFVLLMHEGTVSGNSMSGNLTGTGTIPGVGSIRVTGTWSVGR
;
A
#
# COMPACT_ATOMS: atom_id res chain seq x y z
N MET A 1 27.47 28.36 -79.62
CA MET A 1 26.99 27.10 -80.22
C MET A 1 27.69 25.96 -79.48
N ASN A 2 26.97 24.89 -79.14
CA ASN A 2 27.15 23.96 -78.00
C ASN A 2 26.61 24.50 -76.67
N ILE A 3 25.95 23.73 -75.80
CA ILE A 3 25.43 22.35 -75.82
C ILE A 3 24.27 22.37 -74.80
N GLY A 4 23.13 21.76 -75.14
CA GLY A 4 22.03 21.57 -74.19
C GLY A 4 22.32 20.48 -73.18
N ILE A 5 21.99 20.72 -71.92
CA ILE A 5 21.79 19.69 -70.90
C ILE A 5 20.41 19.94 -70.30
N ASN A 6 19.50 19.02 -70.58
CA ASN A 6 18.19 18.92 -69.96
C ASN A 6 18.23 17.79 -68.91
N ASN A 7 17.30 17.89 -67.96
CA ASN A 7 16.89 16.91 -66.94
C ASN A 7 17.55 17.01 -65.57
N GLY A 8 16.73 17.43 -64.60
CA GLY A 8 17.04 17.37 -63.17
C GLY A 8 16.01 18.10 -62.33
N ILE A 9 14.74 17.68 -62.44
CA ILE A 9 13.61 18.11 -61.61
C ILE A 9 13.94 17.86 -60.13
N HIS A 10 13.79 18.86 -59.26
CA HIS A 10 12.96 18.77 -58.04
C HIS A 10 12.93 20.10 -57.25
N ARG A 11 11.91 20.90 -57.62
CA ARG A 11 11.02 21.69 -56.76
C ARG A 11 11.52 22.13 -55.38
N LEU A 12 11.89 23.41 -55.32
CA LEU A 12 11.74 24.32 -54.19
C LEU A 12 10.29 24.33 -53.68
N LEU A 13 10.04 24.13 -52.38
CA LEU A 13 8.88 24.70 -51.68
C LEU A 13 9.21 24.89 -50.19
N LEU A 14 9.34 26.16 -49.81
CA LEU A 14 9.39 26.70 -48.46
C LEU A 14 8.00 26.57 -47.84
N PHE A 15 7.86 26.00 -46.63
CA PHE A 15 6.66 26.15 -45.80
C PHE A 15 7.06 26.52 -44.37
N VAL A 16 6.76 27.77 -44.02
CA VAL A 16 6.69 28.29 -42.66
C VAL A 16 5.22 28.21 -42.23
N ALA A 17 4.95 27.55 -41.11
CA ALA A 17 3.77 27.71 -40.23
C ALA A 17 3.77 26.55 -39.23
N VAL A 18 3.27 26.60 -38.00
CA VAL A 18 2.76 27.59 -37.06
C VAL A 18 2.73 26.81 -35.73
N ALA A 19 2.84 27.48 -34.58
CA ALA A 19 2.74 26.90 -33.26
C ALA A 19 1.54 25.94 -33.09
N SER A 20 1.78 24.77 -32.50
CA SER A 20 0.76 24.03 -31.76
C SER A 20 1.17 24.02 -30.30
N MET A 21 0.60 24.93 -29.53
CA MET A 21 0.34 24.70 -28.11
C MET A 21 -0.48 23.42 -28.03
N ALA A 22 0.15 22.30 -27.66
CA ALA A 22 -0.60 21.15 -27.20
C ALA A 22 -1.09 21.49 -25.80
N CYS A 23 -2.29 22.07 -25.77
CA CYS A 23 -3.18 21.99 -24.63
C CYS A 23 -3.44 20.49 -24.41
N GLY A 24 -2.70 19.88 -23.48
CA GLY A 24 -3.07 18.61 -22.90
C GLY A 24 -3.85 18.91 -21.64
N ASP A 25 -5.13 19.27 -21.76
CA ASP A 25 -6.11 19.01 -20.70
C ASP A 25 -6.34 17.50 -20.63
N GLY A 26 -5.28 16.78 -20.26
CA GLY A 26 -5.38 15.44 -19.73
C GLY A 26 -5.40 15.61 -18.23
N THR A 27 -6.58 15.56 -17.62
CA THR A 27 -6.66 15.10 -16.24
C THR A 27 -6.26 13.63 -16.26
N GLU A 28 -4.96 13.36 -16.36
CA GLU A 28 -4.43 12.07 -15.97
C GLU A 28 -4.93 11.86 -14.54
N PRO A 29 -5.59 10.72 -14.24
CA PRO A 29 -5.86 10.37 -12.86
C PRO A 29 -4.55 10.50 -12.09
N PRO A 30 -4.56 11.00 -10.83
CA PRO A 30 -3.34 11.02 -10.04
C PRO A 30 -2.68 9.63 -10.12
N GLU A 31 -1.38 9.56 -10.42
CA GLU A 31 -0.66 8.28 -10.37
C GLU A 31 -0.76 7.76 -8.94
N HIS A 32 -1.63 6.77 -8.73
CA HIS A 32 -1.69 6.03 -7.48
C HIS A 32 -0.46 5.12 -7.43
N ALA A 33 0.19 5.05 -6.27
CA ALA A 33 1.25 4.09 -6.06
C ALA A 33 0.70 2.67 -6.28
N ASP A 34 1.42 1.83 -7.03
CA ASP A 34 1.07 0.42 -7.18
C ASP A 34 1.57 -0.36 -5.97
N VAL A 35 0.63 -0.86 -5.17
CA VAL A 35 0.89 -1.67 -3.97
C VAL A 35 0.65 -3.16 -4.21
N SER A 36 0.35 -3.57 -5.44
CA SER A 36 0.12 -4.97 -5.79
C SER A 36 1.35 -5.84 -5.55
N GLY A 37 1.13 -7.08 -5.16
CA GLY A 37 2.16 -8.10 -5.01
C GLY A 37 2.29 -8.67 -3.60
N SER A 38 3.41 -9.33 -3.36
CA SER A 38 3.72 -9.96 -2.07
C SER A 38 4.63 -9.06 -1.25
N TRP A 39 4.35 -9.01 0.05
CA TRP A 39 4.98 -8.13 1.02
C TRP A 39 5.33 -8.90 2.28
N THR A 40 6.47 -8.56 2.88
CA THR A 40 6.83 -9.04 4.21
C THR A 40 6.55 -7.95 5.22
N TYR A 41 5.65 -8.22 6.16
CA TYR A 41 5.14 -7.28 7.15
C TYR A 41 5.84 -7.42 8.49
N SER A 42 6.06 -6.27 9.13
CA SER A 42 6.51 -6.14 10.51
C SER A 42 5.77 -5.00 11.22
N ALA A 43 5.52 -5.15 12.50
CA ALA A 43 4.90 -4.13 13.34
C ALA A 43 5.41 -4.18 14.77
N THR A 44 5.35 -3.03 15.42
CA THR A 44 5.61 -2.83 16.85
C THR A 44 4.46 -2.03 17.42
N TYR A 45 3.82 -2.53 18.46
CA TYR A 45 2.58 -1.94 18.97
C TYR A 45 2.37 -2.21 20.45
N THR A 46 1.68 -1.28 21.09
CA THR A 46 1.21 -1.40 22.46
C THR A 46 -0.26 -1.84 22.44
N VAL A 47 -0.57 -2.86 23.22
CA VAL A 47 -1.93 -3.28 23.52
C VAL A 47 -2.34 -2.71 24.87
N THR A 48 -3.49 -2.06 24.93
CA THR A 48 -4.14 -1.59 26.17
C THR A 48 -5.36 -2.44 26.46
N LEU A 49 -5.42 -3.06 27.64
CA LEU A 49 -6.46 -4.01 28.06
C LEU A 49 -7.26 -3.43 29.23
N GLY A 50 -7.99 -2.33 29.01
CA GLY A 50 -8.79 -1.68 30.05
C GLY A 50 -8.05 -1.54 31.39
N ALA A 51 -8.58 -2.18 32.44
CA ALA A 51 -8.03 -2.16 33.81
C ALA A 51 -6.81 -3.09 34.03
N LEU A 52 -6.48 -3.96 33.07
CA LEU A 52 -5.35 -4.90 33.17
C LEU A 52 -4.00 -4.27 32.77
N GLY A 53 -4.02 -3.02 32.28
CA GLY A 53 -2.83 -2.27 31.92
C GLY A 53 -2.47 -2.40 30.44
N THR A 54 -1.18 -2.26 30.15
CA THR A 54 -0.63 -2.24 28.79
C THR A 54 0.48 -3.28 28.64
N THR A 55 0.61 -3.85 27.44
CA THR A 55 1.76 -4.68 27.06
C THR A 55 2.26 -4.25 25.69
N ASP A 56 3.58 -4.22 25.54
CA ASP A 56 4.21 -4.01 24.25
C ASP A 56 4.34 -5.36 23.53
N CYS A 57 4.19 -5.29 22.21
CA CYS A 57 4.18 -6.44 21.33
C CYS A 57 4.85 -6.10 20.00
N SER A 58 5.28 -7.14 19.30
CA SER A 58 5.81 -7.07 17.95
C SER A 58 5.28 -8.22 17.10
N GLY A 59 5.01 -7.93 15.83
CA GLY A 59 4.72 -8.93 14.80
C GLY A 59 5.78 -8.86 13.71
N SER A 60 6.26 -9.99 13.20
CA SER A 60 7.22 -10.01 12.09
C SER A 60 7.03 -11.22 11.18
N GLY A 61 7.51 -11.13 9.94
CA GLY A 61 7.48 -12.24 8.99
C GLY A 61 6.09 -12.60 8.47
N VAL A 62 5.08 -11.74 8.71
CA VAL A 62 3.74 -11.92 8.14
C VAL A 62 3.82 -11.69 6.63
N ARG A 63 3.28 -12.63 5.85
CA ARG A 63 3.24 -12.52 4.38
C ARG A 63 1.91 -11.92 3.98
N ALA A 64 1.94 -10.73 3.40
CA ALA A 64 0.76 -10.10 2.83
C ALA A 64 0.78 -10.23 1.30
N THR A 65 -0.33 -10.65 0.70
CA THR A 65 -0.52 -10.63 -0.76
C THR A 65 -1.64 -9.66 -1.07
N ILE A 66 -1.30 -8.61 -1.81
CA ILE A 66 -2.18 -7.49 -2.12
C ILE A 66 -2.50 -7.48 -3.62
N THR A 67 -3.78 -7.26 -3.93
CA THR A 67 -4.29 -6.94 -5.26
C THR A 67 -4.86 -5.53 -5.25
N GLN A 68 -4.51 -4.71 -6.23
CA GLN A 68 -5.05 -3.37 -6.41
C GLN A 68 -5.89 -3.28 -7.69
N SER A 69 -7.03 -2.62 -7.59
CA SER A 69 -7.90 -2.29 -8.72
C SER A 69 -8.32 -0.83 -8.62
N GLY A 70 -7.67 0.04 -9.40
CA GLY A 70 -7.81 1.49 -9.25
C GLY A 70 -7.27 1.95 -7.90
N SER A 71 -8.08 2.70 -7.15
CA SER A 71 -7.76 3.12 -5.77
C SER A 71 -8.09 2.06 -4.72
N SER A 72 -8.74 0.95 -5.08
CA SER A 72 -9.16 -0.07 -4.12
C SER A 72 -8.10 -1.16 -3.94
N VAL A 73 -7.92 -1.60 -2.70
CA VAL A 73 -6.98 -2.64 -2.29
C VAL A 73 -7.74 -3.80 -1.63
N SER A 74 -7.36 -5.02 -1.99
CA SER A 74 -7.78 -6.23 -1.29
C SER A 74 -6.62 -7.22 -1.16
N GLY A 75 -6.72 -8.20 -0.27
CA GLY A 75 -5.65 -9.15 -0.10
C GLY A 75 -5.81 -10.10 1.07
N THR A 76 -4.73 -10.79 1.40
CA THR A 76 -4.66 -11.68 2.57
C THR A 76 -3.33 -11.54 3.29
N ALA A 77 -3.34 -11.70 4.62
CA ALA A 77 -2.16 -11.77 5.48
C ALA A 77 -2.07 -13.16 6.12
N ARG A 78 -0.88 -13.77 6.10
CA ARG A 78 -0.65 -15.15 6.56
C ARG A 78 0.67 -15.30 7.31
N GLY A 79 0.68 -16.19 8.29
CA GLY A 79 1.86 -16.58 9.06
C GLY A 79 2.39 -15.45 9.94
N GLY A 80 3.71 -15.47 10.12
CA GLY A 80 4.43 -14.55 11.00
C GLY A 80 4.53 -15.04 12.44
N GLU A 81 5.30 -14.30 13.21
CA GLU A 81 5.54 -14.53 14.62
C GLU A 81 5.14 -13.28 15.40
N TRP A 82 4.42 -13.49 16.50
CA TRP A 82 3.92 -12.43 17.36
C TRP A 82 4.45 -12.66 18.76
N THR A 83 5.01 -11.60 19.35
CA THR A 83 5.62 -11.65 20.68
C THR A 83 5.08 -10.48 21.49
N CYS A 84 4.78 -10.71 22.76
CA CYS A 84 4.38 -9.67 23.70
C CYS A 84 5.19 -9.83 25.00
N ASP A 85 5.56 -8.71 25.62
CA ASP A 85 6.34 -8.71 26.86
C ASP A 85 5.60 -9.38 28.02
N SER A 86 4.27 -9.30 28.01
CA SER A 86 3.40 -10.00 28.95
C SER A 86 2.65 -11.14 28.27
N PRO A 87 2.68 -12.37 28.83
CA PRO A 87 1.89 -13.48 28.30
C PRO A 87 0.39 -13.33 28.61
N ALA A 88 -0.02 -12.29 29.36
CA ALA A 88 -1.42 -12.06 29.70
C ALA A 88 -2.30 -11.82 28.45
N PHE A 89 -1.69 -11.41 27.34
CA PHE A 89 -2.36 -11.27 26.06
C PHE A 89 -1.36 -11.32 24.90
N ALA A 90 -1.65 -12.15 23.91
CA ALA A 90 -1.00 -12.10 22.61
C ALA A 90 -2.08 -12.07 21.54
N LEU A 91 -1.89 -11.22 20.51
CA LEU A 91 -2.66 -11.37 19.28
C LEU A 91 -2.25 -12.69 18.64
N GLU A 92 -3.23 -13.48 18.20
CA GLU A 92 -2.94 -14.72 17.51
C GLU A 92 -2.40 -14.43 16.10
N PRO A 93 -1.38 -15.18 15.64
CA PRO A 93 -0.93 -15.08 14.27
C PRO A 93 -2.04 -15.44 13.29
N PHE A 94 -2.06 -14.75 12.15
CA PHE A 94 -2.82 -15.21 10.99
C PHE A 94 -2.27 -16.56 10.53
N THR A 95 -3.14 -17.54 10.35
CA THR A 95 -2.71 -18.88 9.94
C THR A 95 -2.93 -19.09 8.45
N GLU A 96 -2.45 -20.22 7.93
CA GLU A 96 -2.76 -20.58 6.55
C GLU A 96 -4.23 -20.99 6.37
N GLU A 97 -4.83 -21.53 7.43
CA GLU A 97 -6.22 -21.99 7.46
C GLU A 97 -7.20 -20.85 7.76
N ASP A 98 -6.75 -19.81 8.47
CA ASP A 98 -7.51 -18.61 8.81
C ASP A 98 -6.66 -17.34 8.54
N PRO A 99 -6.61 -16.90 7.27
CA PRO A 99 -5.85 -15.72 6.87
C PRO A 99 -6.55 -14.43 7.29
N GLY A 100 -5.76 -13.41 7.65
CA GLY A 100 -6.29 -12.06 7.83
C GLY A 100 -6.74 -11.47 6.51
N GLN A 101 -7.95 -10.95 6.43
CA GLN A 101 -8.49 -10.39 5.19
C GLN A 101 -8.14 -8.91 5.08
N ILE A 102 -7.50 -8.52 3.97
CA ILE A 102 -7.08 -7.14 3.75
C ILE A 102 -8.13 -6.43 2.88
N SER A 103 -8.57 -5.26 3.30
CA SER A 103 -9.41 -4.35 2.49
C SER A 103 -9.03 -2.90 2.73
N GLY A 104 -8.88 -2.11 1.68
CA GLY A 104 -8.44 -0.73 1.83
C GLY A 104 -8.44 0.10 0.55
N THR A 105 -7.72 1.21 0.60
CA THR A 105 -7.55 2.16 -0.50
C THR A 105 -6.12 2.72 -0.60
N VAL A 106 -5.79 3.20 -1.79
CA VAL A 106 -4.60 4.01 -2.08
C VAL A 106 -5.03 5.32 -2.72
N ASP A 107 -4.49 6.43 -2.22
CA ASP A 107 -4.69 7.77 -2.76
C ASP A 107 -3.33 8.49 -2.92
N GLY A 108 -2.89 8.67 -4.17
CA GLY A 108 -1.51 9.06 -4.48
C GLY A 108 -0.51 8.09 -3.84
N THR A 109 0.30 8.59 -2.90
CA THR A 109 1.24 7.77 -2.11
C THR A 109 0.70 7.35 -0.75
N SER A 110 -0.50 7.79 -0.37
CA SER A 110 -1.12 7.40 0.91
C SER A 110 -1.81 6.05 0.77
N VAL A 111 -1.73 5.23 1.81
CA VAL A 111 -2.38 3.92 1.87
C VAL A 111 -3.14 3.78 3.18
N SER A 112 -4.35 3.25 3.10
CA SER A 112 -5.17 2.91 4.27
C SER A 112 -5.77 1.52 4.05
N PHE A 113 -5.53 0.56 4.93
CA PHE A 113 -6.21 -0.72 4.87
C PHE A 113 -6.51 -1.26 6.24
N GLU A 114 -7.53 -2.09 6.30
CA GLU A 114 -7.87 -2.89 7.44
C GLU A 114 -7.38 -4.32 7.21
N VAL A 115 -6.97 -4.97 8.30
CA VAL A 115 -6.78 -6.42 8.34
C VAL A 115 -7.82 -6.96 9.31
N ASP A 116 -8.83 -7.63 8.75
CA ASP A 116 -9.86 -8.31 9.52
C ASP A 116 -9.31 -9.63 10.08
N GLY A 117 -9.60 -9.87 11.35
CA GLY A 117 -9.10 -10.96 12.17
C GLY A 117 -9.79 -10.92 13.54
N PHE A 118 -9.15 -11.42 14.60
CA PHE A 118 -9.74 -11.38 15.95
C PHE A 118 -9.94 -9.93 16.47
N VAL A 119 -9.06 -9.01 16.04
CA VAL A 119 -9.20 -7.57 16.25
C VAL A 119 -9.10 -6.90 14.88
N LEU A 120 -10.00 -5.95 14.61
CA LEU A 120 -9.89 -5.13 13.41
C LEU A 120 -8.68 -4.19 13.56
N LEU A 121 -7.64 -4.45 12.78
CA LEU A 121 -6.43 -3.64 12.73
C LEU A 121 -6.53 -2.68 11.55
N MET A 122 -6.28 -1.40 11.80
CA MET A 122 -6.29 -0.31 10.82
C MET A 122 -4.86 0.18 10.60
N HIS A 123 -4.43 0.16 9.35
CA HIS A 123 -3.11 0.55 8.89
C HIS A 123 -3.24 1.82 8.05
N GLU A 124 -2.69 2.92 8.53
CA GLU A 124 -2.57 4.16 7.77
C GLU A 124 -1.10 4.42 7.51
N GLY A 125 -0.72 4.75 6.29
CA GLY A 125 0.69 4.93 5.96
C GLY A 125 0.95 5.55 4.60
N THR A 126 2.21 5.46 4.19
CA THR A 126 2.70 5.98 2.92
C THR A 126 3.51 4.93 2.17
N VAL A 127 3.47 5.01 0.85
CA VAL A 127 4.23 4.19 -0.08
C VAL A 127 5.46 4.95 -0.55
N SER A 128 6.62 4.32 -0.47
CA SER A 128 7.89 4.83 -0.99
C SER A 128 8.65 3.72 -1.70
N GLY A 129 8.56 3.69 -3.03
CA GLY A 129 9.14 2.64 -3.87
C GLY A 129 8.66 1.24 -3.46
N ASN A 130 9.60 0.40 -3.03
CA ASN A 130 9.33 -0.99 -2.63
C ASN A 130 9.00 -1.14 -1.13
N SER A 131 8.61 -0.06 -0.47
CA SER A 131 8.27 -0.06 0.95
C SER A 131 6.95 0.66 1.22
N MET A 132 6.25 0.23 2.27
CA MET A 132 5.18 1.01 2.88
C MET A 132 5.37 1.02 4.39
N SER A 133 4.99 2.11 5.04
CA SER A 133 5.06 2.20 6.49
C SER A 133 4.11 3.25 7.03
N GLY A 134 3.76 3.13 8.31
CA GLY A 134 2.93 4.12 8.98
C GLY A 134 2.44 3.67 10.34
N ASN A 135 1.26 4.17 10.71
CA ASN A 135 0.63 3.96 12.00
C ASN A 135 -0.31 2.76 11.95
N LEU A 136 -0.28 2.00 13.04
CA LEU A 136 -1.18 0.88 13.30
C LEU A 136 -2.11 1.28 14.44
N THR A 137 -3.41 1.12 14.24
CA THR A 137 -4.40 1.23 15.30
C THR A 137 -5.34 0.04 15.28
N GLY A 138 -6.07 -0.20 16.37
CA GLY A 138 -7.06 -1.25 16.40
C GLY A 138 -7.92 -1.18 17.64
N THR A 139 -9.15 -1.67 17.52
CA THR A 139 -10.09 -1.75 18.65
C THR A 139 -10.84 -3.07 18.59
N GLY A 140 -11.06 -3.68 19.74
CA GLY A 140 -11.79 -4.94 19.84
C GLY A 140 -12.35 -5.15 21.24
N THR A 141 -13.07 -6.25 21.43
CA THR A 141 -13.54 -6.69 22.75
C THR A 141 -13.29 -8.17 22.90
N ILE A 142 -12.63 -8.57 23.99
CA ILE A 142 -12.48 -9.99 24.35
C ILE A 142 -13.48 -10.33 25.45
N PRO A 143 -14.26 -11.41 25.29
CA PRO A 143 -15.09 -11.94 26.36
C PRO A 143 -14.26 -12.22 27.64
N GLY A 144 -14.65 -11.63 28.76
CA GLY A 144 -13.97 -11.83 30.05
C GLY A 144 -12.75 -10.94 30.32
N VAL A 145 -12.24 -10.20 29.32
CA VAL A 145 -11.15 -9.23 29.49
C VAL A 145 -11.63 -7.79 29.31
N GLY A 146 -12.50 -7.52 28.33
CA GLY A 146 -13.05 -6.20 28.05
C GLY A 146 -12.52 -5.57 26.77
N SER A 147 -12.56 -4.23 26.70
CA SER A 147 -12.12 -3.50 25.50
C SER A 147 -10.60 -3.54 25.34
N ILE A 148 -10.18 -3.73 24.11
CA ILE A 148 -8.79 -3.68 23.69
C ILE A 148 -8.58 -2.43 22.84
N ARG A 149 -7.44 -1.78 23.01
CA ARG A 149 -6.91 -0.82 22.06
C ARG A 149 -5.51 -1.21 21.63
N VAL A 150 -5.24 -1.13 20.34
CA VAL A 150 -3.92 -1.32 19.74
C VAL A 150 -3.45 0.02 19.18
N THR A 151 -2.19 0.37 19.44
CA THR A 151 -1.53 1.53 18.83
C THR A 151 -0.07 1.23 18.58
N GLY A 152 0.45 1.55 17.39
CA GLY A 152 1.83 1.29 17.06
C GLY A 152 2.21 1.76 15.67
N THR A 153 3.24 1.11 15.13
CA THR A 153 3.74 1.36 13.78
C THR A 153 3.87 0.05 13.01
N TRP A 154 3.75 0.13 11.70
CA TRP A 154 3.94 -1.00 10.80
C TRP A 154 4.85 -0.63 9.64
N SER A 155 5.44 -1.65 9.03
CA SER A 155 6.21 -1.52 7.80
C SER A 155 6.14 -2.80 6.99
N VAL A 156 6.30 -2.65 5.67
CA VAL A 156 6.38 -3.75 4.72
C VAL A 156 7.47 -3.49 3.69
N GLY A 157 8.08 -4.56 3.18
CA GLY A 157 9.02 -4.53 2.06
C GLY A 157 8.74 -5.63 1.03
N ARG A 158 9.07 -5.35 -0.23
CA ARG A 158 9.03 -6.29 -1.38
C ARG A 158 10.43 -6.78 -1.75
#